data_AF-A0A6J7ZW36-F1
#
_entry.id   AF-A0A6J7ZW36-F1
#
_cell.length_a   1.000
_cell.length_b   1.000
_cell.length_c   1.000
_cell.angle_alpha   90.00
_cell.angle_beta   90.00
_cell.angle_gamma   90.00
#
_symmetry.space_group_name_H-M   'P 1'
#
loop_
_entity.id
_entity.type
_entity.pdbx_description
1 polymer ?
#
loop_
_entity_poly.entity_id
_entity_poly.type
_entity_poly.pdbx_seq_one_letter_code
_entity_poly.pdbx_strand_id
1 'polypeptide(L)'
;MQLPGAQNVKCFFVLNAKNTTKDQKASKEHNTMSTNDYRNLPKSMHETSNRCKDHDKKYDIYCAIHSCPCCVQCVTEDHQKCQDLKPLADILKDVKSSANIPILKKDLDDLKDSFKNLLNVLEDRMETINLQKTKGIEEVRSMRKLLDDYLDKLERQIIDELVSKHSKMKTDTELLVKQMEYRTKRVDQLIDKFSTITQYATELQTYIGLREIENTASKESKYLEELDSGGLLDNQNLEITLSPALQSILQEVQSFGHISFKSSPHGIQVMTGRKDQAQNLVPVFHSIKQMKPSVKVTLNVPKSERFQIYACQILPDSTFYFSIGQRNA
;
A
#
# COMPACT_ATOMS: atom_id res chain seq x y z
N MET A 1 -73.14 -9.72 37.75
CA MET A 1 -72.38 -9.84 39.01
C MET A 1 -71.89 -11.28 39.13
N GLN A 2 -70.66 -11.52 38.71
CA GLN A 2 -69.94 -12.78 38.92
C GLN A 2 -68.63 -12.41 39.60
N LEU A 3 -68.38 -13.01 40.75
CA LEU A 3 -67.21 -12.84 41.59
C LEU A 3 -65.94 -13.27 40.84
N PRO A 4 -64.82 -12.55 40.94
CA PRO A 4 -63.56 -12.99 40.34
C PRO A 4 -62.98 -14.16 41.12
N GLY A 5 -62.57 -15.18 40.37
CA GLY A 5 -62.07 -16.46 40.84
C GLY A 5 -60.75 -16.37 41.62
N ALA A 6 -60.61 -17.31 42.54
CA ALA A 6 -59.42 -17.55 43.35
C ALA A 6 -58.17 -17.72 42.46
N GLN A 7 -57.18 -16.85 42.66
CA GLN A 7 -55.83 -17.06 42.14
C GLN A 7 -55.18 -18.21 42.89
N ASN A 8 -54.90 -19.30 42.16
CA ASN A 8 -54.13 -20.43 42.65
C ASN A 8 -52.67 -20.00 42.90
N VAL A 9 -52.35 -19.72 44.16
CA VAL A 9 -50.96 -19.64 44.62
C VAL A 9 -50.45 -21.08 44.77
N LYS A 10 -49.73 -21.59 43.78
CA LYS A 10 -48.98 -22.85 43.91
C LYS A 10 -47.61 -22.55 44.48
N CYS A 11 -47.40 -22.89 45.76
CA CYS A 11 -46.06 -23.08 46.31
C CYS A 11 -45.45 -24.33 45.66
N PHE A 12 -44.45 -24.16 44.80
CA PHE A 12 -43.73 -25.29 44.21
C PHE A 12 -42.51 -25.64 45.07
N PHE A 13 -42.65 -26.72 45.84
CA PHE A 13 -41.55 -27.60 46.18
C PHE A 13 -41.41 -28.61 45.03
N VAL A 14 -40.25 -28.67 44.37
CA VAL A 14 -39.90 -29.87 43.61
C VAL A 14 -39.42 -30.89 44.62
N LEU A 15 -40.34 -31.71 45.14
CA LEU A 15 -40.04 -32.94 45.85
C LEU A 15 -40.35 -34.11 44.92
N ASN A 16 -39.30 -34.73 44.39
CA ASN A 16 -39.35 -36.14 44.05
C ASN A 16 -39.47 -36.92 45.36
N ALA A 17 -40.66 -37.41 45.70
CA ALA A 17 -40.92 -38.74 46.29
C ALA A 17 -42.33 -38.84 46.91
N LYS A 18 -42.78 -40.09 46.92
CA LYS A 18 -44.07 -40.64 47.36
C LYS A 18 -44.43 -40.27 48.81
N ASN A 19 -45.74 -40.12 49.05
CA ASN A 19 -46.47 -40.17 50.32
C ASN A 19 -45.95 -39.30 51.48
N THR A 20 -46.73 -38.27 51.85
CA THR A 20 -47.27 -38.02 53.21
C THR A 20 -48.02 -36.68 53.25
N THR A 21 -48.76 -36.50 54.34
CA THR A 21 -50.04 -35.82 54.54
C THR A 21 -50.05 -34.29 54.65
N LYS A 22 -51.26 -33.73 54.47
CA LYS A 22 -51.70 -32.35 54.73
C LYS A 22 -51.14 -31.77 56.03
N ASP A 23 -50.62 -30.54 55.90
CA ASP A 23 -50.38 -29.49 56.92
C ASP A 23 -48.94 -28.99 56.95
N GLN A 24 -48.54 -28.30 55.87
CA GLN A 24 -47.36 -27.44 55.88
C GLN A 24 -47.81 -25.98 56.02
N LYS A 25 -47.74 -25.47 57.25
CA LYS A 25 -47.76 -24.03 57.53
C LYS A 25 -46.63 -23.37 56.75
N ALA A 26 -46.98 -22.46 55.84
CA ALA A 26 -46.00 -21.67 55.11
C ALA A 26 -45.18 -20.83 56.11
N SER A 27 -43.86 -21.07 56.15
CA SER A 27 -42.91 -20.30 56.97
C SER A 27 -42.95 -18.81 56.58
N LYS A 28 -42.84 -17.90 57.54
CA LYS A 28 -43.08 -16.44 57.39
C LYS A 28 -42.12 -15.68 56.45
N GLU A 29 -41.14 -16.34 55.83
CA GLU A 29 -40.09 -15.68 55.03
C GLU A 29 -39.88 -16.32 53.65
N HIS A 30 -40.86 -16.22 52.76
CA HIS A 30 -40.68 -16.58 51.35
C HIS A 30 -41.13 -15.45 50.43
N ASN A 31 -40.26 -15.05 49.50
CA ASN A 31 -40.63 -14.17 48.40
C ASN A 31 -41.37 -14.99 47.34
N THR A 32 -42.68 -14.75 47.19
CA THR A 32 -43.50 -15.33 46.13
C THR A 32 -43.50 -14.40 44.90
N MET A 33 -43.07 -14.90 43.74
CA MET A 33 -43.24 -14.23 42.45
C MET A 33 -44.32 -14.91 41.62
N SER A 34 -45.03 -14.14 40.76
CA SER A 34 -46.02 -14.71 39.85
C SER A 34 -45.36 -15.63 38.83
N THR A 35 -46.07 -16.68 38.42
CA THR A 35 -45.62 -17.58 37.34
C THR A 35 -45.42 -16.84 36.02
N ASN A 36 -46.16 -15.74 35.81
CA ASN A 36 -46.00 -14.89 34.64
C ASN A 36 -44.70 -14.08 34.72
N ASP A 37 -44.38 -13.52 35.88
CA ASP A 37 -43.14 -12.75 36.10
C ASP A 37 -41.90 -13.64 35.98
N TYR A 38 -41.97 -14.88 36.49
CA TYR A 38 -40.90 -15.86 36.32
C TYR A 38 -40.63 -16.15 34.84
N ARG A 39 -41.68 -16.44 34.04
CA ARG A 39 -41.53 -16.72 32.60
C ARG A 39 -40.99 -15.54 31.79
N ASN A 40 -41.16 -14.32 32.31
CA ASN A 40 -40.67 -13.09 31.70
C ASN A 40 -39.23 -12.74 32.13
N LEU A 41 -38.59 -13.54 32.99
CA LEU A 41 -37.18 -13.34 33.32
C LEU A 41 -36.27 -13.64 32.12
N PRO A 42 -35.13 -12.93 32.00
CA PRO A 42 -34.12 -13.27 31.01
C PRO A 42 -33.68 -14.73 31.17
N LYS A 43 -33.40 -15.42 30.04
CA LYS A 43 -32.95 -16.82 30.03
C LYS A 43 -31.77 -17.08 30.97
N SER A 44 -30.85 -16.12 31.09
CA SER A 44 -29.69 -16.19 32.00
C SER A 44 -30.08 -16.31 33.48
N MET A 45 -31.26 -15.82 33.88
CA MET A 45 -31.76 -15.94 35.27
C MET A 45 -32.45 -17.29 35.53
N HIS A 46 -32.84 -18.02 34.49
CA HIS A 46 -33.36 -19.38 34.61
C HIS A 46 -32.26 -20.42 34.81
N GLU A 47 -31.04 -20.09 34.39
CA GLU A 47 -29.85 -20.95 34.51
C GLU A 47 -29.19 -20.80 35.89
N THR A 48 -29.46 -19.72 36.62
CA THR A 48 -28.96 -19.50 37.97
C THR A 48 -29.79 -20.29 38.99
N SER A 49 -29.28 -21.45 39.39
CA SER A 49 -29.87 -22.24 40.48
C SER A 49 -29.60 -21.61 41.85
N ASN A 50 -30.64 -21.49 42.67
CA ASN A 50 -30.52 -21.13 44.09
C ASN A 50 -30.19 -22.34 44.99
N ARG A 51 -29.87 -23.49 44.39
CA ARG A 51 -29.51 -24.73 45.07
C ARG A 51 -28.08 -25.13 44.74
N CYS A 52 -27.40 -25.68 45.73
CA CYS A 52 -26.12 -26.34 45.63
C CYS A 52 -26.15 -27.39 44.53
N LYS A 53 -25.14 -27.38 43.66
CA LYS A 53 -25.03 -28.34 42.56
C LYS A 53 -24.79 -29.76 43.07
N ASP A 54 -24.06 -29.90 44.18
CA ASP A 54 -23.59 -31.19 44.68
C ASP A 54 -24.60 -31.83 45.65
N HIS A 55 -25.27 -31.02 46.48
CA HIS A 55 -26.17 -31.52 47.52
C HIS A 55 -27.64 -31.18 47.30
N ASP A 56 -27.99 -30.46 46.22
CA ASP A 56 -29.34 -29.99 45.90
C ASP A 56 -30.03 -29.25 47.08
N LYS A 57 -29.26 -28.65 47.97
CA LYS A 57 -29.74 -27.87 49.13
C LYS A 57 -29.66 -26.38 48.86
N LYS A 58 -30.50 -25.56 49.50
CA LYS A 58 -30.44 -24.10 49.33
C LYS A 58 -29.11 -23.54 49.81
N TYR A 59 -28.63 -22.50 49.13
CA TYR A 59 -27.50 -21.72 49.61
C TYR A 59 -27.98 -20.78 50.71
N ASP A 60 -27.45 -20.95 51.92
CA ASP A 60 -27.83 -20.14 53.09
C ASP A 60 -26.61 -19.47 53.74
N ILE A 61 -25.39 -19.91 53.41
CA ILE A 61 -24.13 -19.45 54.00
C ILE A 61 -23.20 -18.97 52.89
N TYR A 62 -22.38 -17.95 53.15
CA TYR A 62 -21.32 -17.48 52.26
C TYR A 62 -19.97 -17.70 52.92
N CYS A 63 -19.03 -18.31 52.19
CA CYS A 63 -17.66 -18.50 52.63
C CYS A 63 -16.78 -17.38 52.08
N ALA A 64 -16.26 -16.50 52.93
CA ALA A 64 -15.45 -15.36 52.49
C ALA A 64 -14.06 -15.79 51.99
N ILE A 65 -13.49 -16.86 52.57
CA ILE A 65 -12.18 -17.40 52.18
C ILE A 65 -12.19 -17.88 50.72
N HIS A 66 -13.26 -18.55 50.30
CA HIS A 66 -13.43 -19.07 48.94
C HIS A 66 -14.31 -18.18 48.05
N SER A 67 -14.85 -17.10 48.62
CA SER A 67 -15.74 -16.14 47.97
C SER A 67 -16.94 -16.78 47.26
N CYS A 68 -17.54 -17.82 47.85
CA CYS A 68 -18.61 -18.60 47.23
C CYS A 68 -19.83 -18.84 48.17
N PRO A 69 -21.04 -18.99 47.61
CA PRO A 69 -22.20 -19.44 48.38
C PRO A 69 -22.12 -20.95 48.66
N CYS A 70 -22.46 -21.35 49.88
CA CYS A 70 -22.40 -22.71 50.38
C CYS A 70 -23.77 -23.13 50.94
N CYS A 71 -24.15 -24.40 50.74
CA CYS A 71 -25.21 -25.00 51.56
C CYS A 71 -24.61 -25.52 52.87
N VAL A 72 -25.46 -25.85 53.85
CA VAL A 72 -25.02 -26.36 55.16
C VAL A 72 -24.12 -27.59 55.05
N GLN A 73 -24.35 -28.44 54.05
CA GLN A 73 -23.57 -29.67 53.85
C GLN A 73 -22.16 -29.39 53.28
N CYS A 74 -22.02 -28.46 52.35
CA CYS A 74 -20.70 -27.98 51.90
C CYS A 74 -19.88 -27.41 53.07
N VAL A 75 -20.54 -26.75 54.03
CA VAL A 75 -19.87 -26.20 55.20
C VAL A 75 -19.30 -27.30 56.10
N THR A 76 -20.03 -28.39 56.28
CA THR A 76 -19.58 -29.51 57.12
C THR A 76 -18.54 -30.40 56.44
N GLU A 77 -18.59 -30.52 55.11
CA GLU A 77 -17.71 -31.41 54.34
C GLU A 77 -16.43 -30.69 53.89
N ASP A 78 -16.56 -29.58 53.17
CA ASP A 78 -15.44 -28.96 52.44
C ASP A 78 -14.94 -27.67 53.09
N HIS A 79 -15.84 -26.93 53.76
CA HIS A 79 -15.50 -25.65 54.38
C HIS A 79 -15.41 -25.70 55.91
N GLN A 80 -15.26 -26.89 56.51
CA GLN A 80 -15.25 -27.07 57.97
C GLN A 80 -14.14 -26.26 58.66
N LYS A 81 -13.02 -26.05 57.97
CA LYS A 81 -11.86 -25.29 58.47
C LYS A 81 -11.92 -23.80 58.10
N CYS A 82 -12.94 -23.35 57.38
CA CYS A 82 -13.10 -21.96 57.02
C CYS A 82 -13.61 -21.17 58.22
N GLN A 83 -12.86 -20.16 58.66
CA GLN A 83 -13.20 -19.39 59.86
C GLN A 83 -14.14 -18.21 59.58
N ASP A 84 -14.26 -17.76 58.33
CA ASP A 84 -15.09 -16.61 57.94
C ASP A 84 -16.28 -17.04 57.09
N LEU A 85 -17.29 -17.57 57.78
CA LEU A 85 -18.59 -17.97 57.23
C LEU A 85 -19.66 -16.97 57.70
N LYS A 86 -20.35 -16.34 56.76
CA LYS A 86 -21.39 -15.33 57.04
C LYS A 86 -22.75 -15.80 56.51
N PRO A 87 -23.88 -15.41 57.12
CA PRO A 87 -25.19 -15.66 56.53
C PRO A 87 -25.27 -15.02 55.14
N LEU A 88 -25.72 -15.80 54.15
CA LEU A 88 -25.79 -15.31 52.76
C LEU A 88 -26.74 -14.10 52.65
N ALA A 89 -27.80 -14.07 53.46
CA ALA A 89 -28.76 -12.97 53.49
C ALA A 89 -28.11 -11.61 53.83
N ASP A 90 -27.10 -11.60 54.69
CA ASP A 90 -26.40 -10.38 55.11
C ASP A 90 -25.48 -9.88 53.99
N ILE A 91 -24.73 -10.80 53.36
CA ILE A 91 -23.92 -10.49 52.17
C ILE A 91 -24.78 -9.98 51.02
N LEU A 92 -25.95 -10.57 50.79
CA LEU A 92 -26.85 -10.14 49.71
C LEU A 92 -27.46 -8.76 49.95
N LYS A 93 -27.71 -8.36 51.21
CA LYS A 93 -28.12 -6.98 51.55
C LYS A 93 -27.00 -6.00 51.25
N ASP A 94 -25.77 -6.34 51.63
CA ASP A 94 -24.59 -5.51 51.38
C ASP A 94 -24.30 -5.39 49.88
N VAL A 95 -24.38 -6.48 49.12
CA VAL A 95 -24.17 -6.45 47.66
C VAL A 95 -25.23 -5.59 46.97
N LYS A 96 -26.51 -5.75 47.33
CA LYS A 96 -27.62 -4.97 46.73
C LYS A 96 -27.56 -3.49 47.07
N SER A 97 -27.03 -3.13 48.23
CA SER A 97 -26.85 -1.74 48.66
C SER A 97 -25.47 -1.16 48.33
N SER A 98 -24.54 -1.99 47.86
CA SER A 98 -23.18 -1.57 47.54
C SER A 98 -23.15 -0.61 46.35
N ALA A 99 -22.30 0.41 46.45
CA ALA A 99 -21.95 1.27 45.32
C ALA A 99 -21.21 0.49 44.20
N ASN A 100 -20.82 -0.76 44.44
CA ASN A 100 -20.02 -1.56 43.52
C ASN A 100 -20.80 -2.00 42.27
N ILE A 101 -22.11 -2.25 42.37
CA ILE A 101 -22.95 -2.59 41.21
C ILE A 101 -22.99 -1.45 40.18
N PRO A 102 -23.32 -0.19 40.54
CA PRO A 102 -23.29 0.91 39.59
C PRO A 102 -21.87 1.23 39.09
N ILE A 103 -20.82 1.01 39.91
CA ILE A 103 -19.43 1.14 39.46
C ILE A 103 -19.09 0.09 38.40
N LEU A 104 -19.35 -1.20 38.65
CA LEU A 104 -19.09 -2.26 37.68
C LEU A 104 -19.87 -2.05 36.38
N LYS A 105 -21.13 -1.61 36.48
CA LYS A 105 -21.91 -1.26 35.29
C LYS A 105 -21.23 -0.15 34.49
N LYS A 106 -20.78 0.91 35.17
CA LYS A 106 -20.05 2.01 34.54
C LYS A 106 -18.77 1.52 33.88
N ASP A 107 -17.99 0.68 34.54
CA ASP A 107 -16.74 0.13 33.98
C ASP A 107 -17.02 -0.70 32.72
N LEU A 108 -18.11 -1.48 32.70
CA LEU A 108 -18.54 -2.23 31.52
C LEU A 108 -18.99 -1.31 30.38
N ASP A 109 -19.70 -0.22 30.69
CA ASP A 109 -20.11 0.78 29.71
C ASP A 109 -18.89 1.52 29.13
N ASP A 110 -17.94 1.93 29.98
CA ASP A 110 -16.68 2.58 29.59
C ASP A 110 -15.81 1.63 28.72
N LEU A 111 -15.78 0.33 29.05
CA LEU A 111 -15.10 -0.70 28.26
C LEU A 111 -15.77 -0.89 26.90
N LYS A 112 -17.09 -0.94 26.86
CA LYS A 112 -17.86 -1.04 25.61
C LYS A 112 -17.60 0.15 24.70
N ASP A 113 -17.60 1.36 25.24
CA ASP A 113 -17.34 2.56 24.45
C ASP A 113 -15.88 2.64 23.98
N SER A 114 -14.93 2.16 24.79
CA SER A 114 -13.53 1.98 24.38
C SER A 114 -13.40 1.02 23.20
N PHE A 115 -14.12 -0.11 23.21
CA PHE A 115 -14.13 -1.05 22.07
C PHE A 115 -14.76 -0.43 20.81
N LYS A 116 -15.85 0.32 20.93
CA LYS A 116 -16.43 1.03 19.78
C LYS A 116 -15.46 2.04 19.17
N ASN A 117 -14.80 2.83 20.01
CA ASN A 117 -13.79 3.80 19.55
C ASN A 117 -12.64 3.10 18.83
N LEU A 118 -12.18 1.96 19.37
CA LEU A 118 -11.15 1.15 18.73
C LEU A 118 -11.61 0.61 17.37
N LEU A 119 -12.85 0.13 17.27
CA LEU A 119 -13.43 -0.33 16.01
C LEU A 119 -13.44 0.78 14.96
N ASN A 120 -13.95 1.97 15.30
CA ASN A 120 -13.96 3.12 14.39
C ASN A 120 -12.54 3.48 13.91
N VAL A 121 -11.56 3.52 14.82
CA VAL A 121 -10.16 3.79 14.46
C VAL A 121 -9.62 2.73 13.50
N LEU A 122 -9.95 1.45 13.71
CA LEU A 122 -9.53 0.37 12.82
C LEU A 122 -10.21 0.46 11.45
N GLU A 123 -11.48 0.86 11.39
CA GLU A 123 -12.20 1.10 10.13
C GLU A 123 -11.57 2.24 9.32
N ASP A 124 -11.36 3.41 9.94
CA ASP A 124 -10.68 4.56 9.31
C ASP A 124 -9.29 4.20 8.77
N ARG A 125 -8.57 3.34 9.50
CA ARG A 125 -7.25 2.84 9.08
C ARG A 125 -7.33 1.93 7.87
N MET A 126 -8.34 1.05 7.81
CA MET A 126 -8.54 0.21 6.63
C MET A 126 -8.81 1.07 5.39
N GLU A 127 -9.64 2.11 5.52
CA GLU A 127 -9.87 3.07 4.44
C GLU A 127 -8.58 3.79 4.03
N THR A 128 -7.80 4.26 5.00
CA THR A 128 -6.52 4.93 4.75
C THR A 128 -5.53 4.02 4.03
N ILE A 129 -5.42 2.74 4.44
CA ILE A 129 -4.54 1.75 3.79
C ILE A 129 -4.99 1.53 2.33
N ASN A 130 -6.29 1.43 2.09
CA ASN A 130 -6.83 1.29 0.73
C ASN A 130 -6.53 2.53 -0.13
N LEU A 131 -6.70 3.73 0.42
CA LEU A 131 -6.36 4.97 -0.27
C LEU A 131 -4.87 5.05 -0.61
N GLN A 132 -3.98 4.71 0.33
CA GLN A 132 -2.54 4.67 0.11
C GLN A 132 -2.14 3.65 -0.94
N LYS A 133 -2.77 2.46 -0.95
CA LYS A 133 -2.59 1.45 -2.00
C LYS A 133 -2.97 2.02 -3.37
N THR A 134 -4.14 2.62 -3.50
CA THR A 134 -4.61 3.20 -4.78
C THR A 134 -3.66 4.29 -5.27
N LYS A 135 -3.28 5.22 -4.39
CA LYS A 135 -2.32 6.29 -4.70
C LYS A 135 -0.98 5.72 -5.18
N GLY A 136 -0.43 4.72 -4.49
CA GLY A 136 0.82 4.08 -4.90
C GLY A 136 0.72 3.41 -6.27
N ILE A 137 -0.42 2.79 -6.60
CA ILE A 137 -0.66 2.22 -7.94
C ILE A 137 -0.70 3.32 -9.01
N GLU A 138 -1.36 4.44 -8.72
CA GLU A 138 -1.44 5.58 -9.65
C GLU A 138 -0.08 6.24 -9.89
N GLU A 139 0.74 6.41 -8.85
CA GLU A 139 2.09 6.94 -8.96
C GLU A 139 2.98 6.06 -9.85
N VAL A 140 2.92 4.74 -9.67
CA VAL A 140 3.67 3.78 -10.51
C VAL A 140 3.21 3.86 -11.98
N ARG A 141 1.89 3.94 -12.22
CA ARG A 141 1.34 4.08 -13.58
C ARG A 141 1.74 5.40 -14.23
N SER A 142 1.68 6.50 -13.49
CA SER A 142 2.10 7.82 -13.96
C SER A 142 3.57 7.84 -14.32
N MET A 143 4.43 7.26 -13.47
CA MET A 143 5.86 7.16 -13.72
C MET A 143 6.15 6.31 -14.97
N ARG A 144 5.45 5.19 -15.16
CA ARG A 144 5.61 4.37 -16.37
C ARG A 144 5.26 5.15 -17.62
N LYS A 145 4.13 5.88 -17.61
CA LYS A 145 3.71 6.70 -18.74
C LYS A 145 4.74 7.79 -19.09
N LEU A 146 5.28 8.47 -18.08
CA LEU A 146 6.33 9.48 -18.29
C LEU A 146 7.59 8.89 -18.90
N LEU A 147 7.96 7.67 -18.50
CA LEU A 147 9.10 6.96 -19.08
C LEU A 147 8.84 6.62 -20.55
N ASP A 148 7.65 6.10 -20.88
CA ASP A 148 7.25 5.79 -22.25
C ASP A 148 7.28 7.07 -23.13
N ASP A 149 6.65 8.16 -22.67
CA ASP A 149 6.64 9.45 -23.38
C ASP A 149 8.07 9.99 -23.64
N TYR A 150 8.99 9.78 -22.69
CA TYR A 150 10.38 10.19 -22.81
C TYR A 150 11.15 9.32 -23.82
N LEU A 151 10.95 8.00 -23.78
CA LEU A 151 11.56 7.08 -24.74
C LEU A 151 11.06 7.36 -26.16
N ASP A 152 9.76 7.59 -26.35
CA ASP A 152 9.16 7.98 -27.64
C ASP A 152 9.74 9.30 -28.17
N LYS A 153 10.09 10.23 -27.27
CA LYS A 153 10.74 11.49 -27.66
C LYS A 153 12.17 11.25 -28.13
N LEU A 154 12.95 10.43 -27.42
CA LEU A 154 14.32 10.10 -27.80
C LEU A 154 14.36 9.33 -29.12
N GLU A 155 13.45 8.37 -29.32
CA GLU A 155 13.29 7.63 -30.57
C GLU A 155 13.03 8.59 -31.73
N ARG A 156 12.05 9.50 -31.60
CA ARG A 156 11.75 10.50 -32.62
C ARG A 156 12.95 11.37 -32.95
N GLN A 157 13.72 11.81 -31.96
CA GLN A 157 14.92 12.61 -32.21
C GLN A 157 15.96 11.85 -33.07
N ILE A 158 16.18 10.57 -32.79
CA ILE A 158 17.10 9.73 -33.57
C ILE A 158 16.58 9.53 -34.99
N ILE A 159 15.28 9.25 -35.14
CA ILE A 159 14.64 9.08 -36.45
C ILE A 159 14.72 10.37 -37.27
N ASP A 160 14.41 11.52 -36.66
CA ASP A 160 14.45 12.82 -37.34
C ASP A 160 15.87 13.16 -37.81
N GLU A 161 16.90 12.89 -36.98
CA GLU A 161 18.30 13.06 -37.38
C GLU A 161 18.67 12.16 -38.56
N LEU A 162 18.27 10.89 -38.51
CA LEU A 162 18.50 9.93 -39.60
C LEU A 162 17.84 10.39 -40.90
N VAL A 163 16.57 10.78 -40.84
CA VAL A 163 15.80 11.28 -42.00
C VAL A 163 16.44 12.54 -42.56
N SER A 164 16.88 13.47 -41.71
CA SER A 164 17.56 14.69 -42.14
C SER A 164 18.88 14.38 -42.84
N LYS A 165 19.73 13.50 -42.27
CA LYS A 165 21.00 13.11 -42.86
C LYS A 165 20.81 12.38 -44.19
N HIS A 166 19.89 11.42 -44.24
CA HIS A 166 19.55 10.70 -45.46
C HIS A 166 19.05 11.66 -46.55
N SER A 167 18.14 12.58 -46.22
CA SER A 167 17.57 13.51 -47.20
C SER A 167 18.62 14.45 -47.80
N LYS A 168 19.53 14.95 -46.95
CA LYS A 168 20.67 15.76 -47.40
C LYS A 168 21.57 14.97 -48.33
N MET A 169 22.02 13.78 -47.89
CA MET A 169 22.91 12.93 -48.69
C MET A 169 22.26 12.58 -50.04
N LYS A 170 20.98 12.22 -50.04
CA LYS A 170 20.22 11.95 -51.27
C LYS A 170 20.21 13.14 -52.23
N THR A 171 19.98 14.35 -51.72
CA THR A 171 19.97 15.57 -52.56
C THR A 171 21.35 15.87 -53.12
N ASP A 172 22.40 15.69 -52.31
CA ASP A 172 23.78 15.87 -52.74
C ASP A 172 24.18 14.83 -53.81
N THR A 173 23.78 13.57 -53.65
CA THR A 173 23.94 12.51 -54.65
C THR A 173 23.20 12.82 -55.94
N GLU A 174 21.93 13.23 -55.87
CA GLU A 174 21.13 13.58 -57.05
C GLU A 174 21.73 14.76 -57.84
N LEU A 175 22.29 15.75 -57.13
CA LEU A 175 23.01 16.86 -57.78
C LEU A 175 24.28 16.37 -58.49
N LEU A 176 25.05 15.49 -57.83
CA LEU A 176 26.26 14.93 -58.42
C LEU A 176 25.96 14.11 -59.68
N VAL A 177 24.91 13.29 -59.65
CA VAL A 177 24.44 12.53 -60.82
C VAL A 177 24.11 13.46 -61.98
N LYS A 178 23.35 14.53 -61.75
CA LYS A 178 23.02 15.52 -62.79
C LYS A 178 24.27 16.19 -63.37
N GLN A 179 25.26 16.48 -62.52
CA GLN A 179 26.54 17.04 -62.97
C GLN A 179 27.31 16.04 -63.84
N MET A 180 27.33 14.75 -63.47
CA MET A 180 27.95 13.72 -64.30
C MET A 180 27.24 13.57 -65.64
N GLU A 181 25.90 13.51 -65.66
CA GLU A 181 25.13 13.42 -66.90
C GLU A 181 25.42 14.58 -67.85
N TYR A 182 25.51 15.81 -67.32
CA TYR A 182 25.86 16.99 -68.11
C TYR A 182 27.26 16.89 -68.71
N ARG A 183 28.24 16.42 -67.93
CA ARG A 183 29.63 16.28 -68.39
C ARG A 183 29.80 15.15 -69.38
N THR A 184 29.15 14.00 -69.17
CA THR A 184 29.13 12.90 -70.13
C THR A 184 28.63 13.38 -71.49
N LYS A 185 27.51 14.13 -71.53
CA LYS A 185 27.00 14.72 -72.78
C LYS A 185 28.00 15.66 -73.46
N ARG A 186 28.79 16.42 -72.69
CA ARG A 186 29.85 17.28 -73.26
C ARG A 186 31.00 16.45 -73.84
N VAL A 187 31.38 15.36 -73.19
CA VAL A 187 32.39 14.43 -73.71
C VAL A 187 31.89 13.77 -75.00
N ASP A 188 30.63 13.33 -75.05
CA ASP A 188 30.03 12.77 -76.26
C ASP A 188 30.09 13.77 -77.43
N GLN A 189 29.76 15.04 -77.19
CA GLN A 189 29.88 16.11 -78.19
C GLN A 189 31.33 16.33 -78.66
N LEU A 190 32.33 16.18 -77.78
CA LEU A 190 33.73 16.25 -78.17
C LEU A 190 34.14 15.06 -79.05
N ILE A 191 33.62 13.86 -78.77
CA ILE A 191 33.84 12.66 -79.59
C ILE A 191 33.23 12.84 -80.99
N ASP A 192 32.01 13.38 -81.08
CA ASP A 192 31.36 13.68 -82.36
C ASP A 192 32.13 14.73 -83.17
N LYS A 193 32.59 15.80 -82.50
CA LYS A 193 33.40 16.87 -83.10
C LYS A 193 34.74 16.32 -83.59
N PHE A 194 35.41 15.49 -82.78
CA PHE A 194 36.65 14.80 -83.15
C PHE A 194 36.45 13.98 -84.43
N SER A 195 35.42 13.13 -84.46
CA SER A 195 35.11 12.28 -85.61
C SER A 195 34.90 13.10 -86.89
N THR A 196 34.12 14.18 -86.79
CA THR A 196 33.88 15.10 -87.91
C THR A 196 35.16 15.75 -88.42
N ILE A 197 36.01 16.24 -87.52
CA ILE A 197 37.30 16.85 -87.87
C ILE A 197 38.19 15.83 -88.59
N THR A 198 38.33 14.63 -88.04
CA THR A 198 39.20 13.59 -88.63
C THR A 198 38.74 13.14 -90.01
N GLN A 199 37.45 13.22 -90.31
CA GLN A 199 36.90 12.76 -91.58
C GLN A 199 36.94 13.82 -92.69
N TYR A 200 36.73 15.10 -92.36
CA TYR A 200 36.44 16.12 -93.36
C TYR A 200 37.33 17.37 -93.32
N ALA A 201 38.12 17.57 -92.27
CA ALA A 201 38.87 18.82 -92.10
C ALA A 201 40.22 18.82 -92.85
N THR A 202 40.67 20.01 -93.27
CA THR A 202 42.03 20.21 -93.80
C THR A 202 43.08 20.05 -92.69
N GLU A 203 44.34 19.82 -93.04
CA GLU A 203 45.43 19.61 -92.06
C GLU A 203 45.51 20.70 -90.98
N LEU A 204 45.39 21.98 -91.38
CA LEU A 204 45.42 23.10 -90.44
C LEU A 204 44.17 23.13 -89.53
N GLN A 205 42.98 22.88 -90.09
CA GLN A 205 41.74 22.82 -89.30
C GLN A 205 41.77 21.64 -88.32
N THR A 206 42.33 20.51 -88.73
CA THR A 206 42.56 19.34 -87.88
C THR A 206 43.47 19.70 -86.72
N TYR A 207 44.62 20.33 -86.98
CA TYR A 207 45.53 20.74 -85.90
C TYR A 207 44.85 21.67 -84.87
N ILE A 208 44.16 22.71 -85.33
CA ILE A 208 43.48 23.68 -84.44
C ILE A 208 42.36 22.99 -83.66
N GLY A 209 41.50 22.22 -84.34
CA GLY A 209 40.35 21.57 -83.73
C GLY A 209 40.73 20.50 -82.72
N LEU A 210 41.79 19.72 -83.00
CA LEU A 210 42.33 18.75 -82.06
C LEU A 210 42.85 19.40 -80.79
N ARG A 211 43.55 20.54 -80.91
CA ARG A 211 44.08 21.26 -79.73
C ARG A 211 42.98 21.85 -78.86
N GLU A 212 41.87 22.27 -79.43
CA GLU A 212 40.69 22.73 -78.68
C GLU A 212 40.01 21.57 -77.93
N ILE A 213 39.86 20.42 -78.59
CA ILE A 213 39.31 19.19 -77.98
C ILE A 213 40.21 18.73 -76.83
N GLU A 214 41.52 18.64 -77.05
CA GLU A 214 42.50 18.24 -76.05
C GLU A 214 42.44 19.14 -74.80
N ASN A 215 42.41 20.47 -75.00
CA ASN A 215 42.28 21.41 -73.90
C ASN A 215 40.98 21.22 -73.10
N THR A 216 39.88 20.91 -73.77
CA THR A 216 38.58 20.70 -73.11
C THR A 216 38.55 19.36 -72.39
N ALA A 217 39.04 18.29 -73.02
CA ALA A 217 39.16 16.96 -72.43
C ALA A 217 40.07 16.98 -71.19
N SER A 218 41.18 17.72 -71.23
CA SER A 218 42.07 17.91 -70.08
C SER A 218 41.35 18.56 -68.89
N LYS A 219 40.43 19.52 -69.13
CA LYS A 219 39.62 20.12 -68.06
C LYS A 219 38.63 19.12 -67.45
N GLU A 220 37.98 18.29 -68.26
CA GLU A 220 37.06 17.26 -67.77
C GLU A 220 37.81 16.15 -67.01
N SER A 221 39.01 15.75 -67.47
CA SER A 221 39.89 14.80 -66.77
C SER A 221 40.31 15.32 -65.39
N LYS A 222 40.75 16.59 -65.30
CA LYS A 222 41.09 17.22 -64.02
C LYS A 222 39.93 17.20 -63.03
N TYR A 223 38.72 17.44 -63.52
CA TYR A 223 37.54 17.38 -62.66
C TYR A 223 37.26 15.97 -62.12
N LEU A 224 37.47 14.92 -62.92
CA LEU A 224 37.38 13.53 -62.45
C LEU A 224 38.45 13.22 -61.40
N GLU A 225 39.69 13.69 -61.60
CA GLU A 225 40.76 13.55 -60.62
C GLU A 225 40.43 14.28 -59.30
N GLU A 226 39.84 15.48 -59.37
CA GLU A 226 39.38 16.23 -58.20
C GLU A 226 38.25 15.51 -57.45
N LEU A 227 37.36 14.80 -58.16
CA LEU A 227 36.31 14.00 -57.54
C LEU A 227 36.83 12.78 -56.79
N ASP A 228 37.77 12.07 -57.42
CA ASP A 228 38.39 10.86 -56.86
C ASP A 228 39.28 11.21 -55.67
N SER A 229 40.12 12.23 -55.80
CA SER A 229 41.02 12.69 -54.73
C SER A 229 40.32 13.48 -53.62
N GLY A 230 39.18 14.12 -53.91
CA GLY A 230 38.44 14.95 -52.97
C GLY A 230 37.57 14.18 -51.98
N GLY A 231 37.49 12.85 -52.08
CA GLY A 231 36.65 12.01 -51.20
C GLY A 231 35.15 12.30 -51.32
N LEU A 232 34.72 12.97 -52.39
CA LEU A 232 33.31 13.33 -52.59
C LEU A 232 32.44 12.09 -52.82
N LEU A 233 33.05 11.04 -53.37
CA LEU A 233 32.44 9.73 -53.58
C LEU A 233 32.39 8.88 -52.29
N ASP A 234 33.41 9.01 -51.43
CA ASP A 234 33.50 8.27 -50.17
C ASP A 234 32.43 8.69 -49.16
N ASN A 235 32.01 9.95 -49.21
CA ASN A 235 31.00 10.51 -48.30
C ASN A 235 29.55 10.15 -48.66
N GLN A 236 29.31 9.28 -49.65
CA GLN A 236 27.96 8.96 -50.14
C GLN A 236 27.38 7.65 -49.60
N ASN A 237 28.11 6.93 -48.75
CA ASN A 237 27.62 5.72 -48.11
C ASN A 237 27.14 6.01 -46.70
N LEU A 238 25.85 5.80 -46.46
CA LEU A 238 25.26 5.84 -45.12
C LEU A 238 25.30 4.42 -44.54
N GLU A 239 26.27 4.14 -43.68
CA GLU A 239 26.27 2.93 -42.87
C GLU A 239 25.55 3.21 -41.53
N ILE A 240 24.46 2.50 -41.27
CA ILE A 240 23.71 2.61 -40.02
C ILE A 240 24.21 1.51 -39.09
N THR A 241 25.02 1.88 -38.11
CA THR A 241 25.44 1.00 -37.02
C THR A 241 24.70 1.37 -35.74
N LEU A 242 24.03 0.38 -35.15
CA LEU A 242 23.40 0.55 -33.85
C LEU A 242 24.47 0.50 -32.76
N SER A 243 24.46 1.49 -31.86
CA SER A 243 25.38 1.53 -30.74
C SER A 243 25.20 0.29 -29.84
N PRO A 244 26.29 -0.40 -29.44
CA PRO A 244 26.23 -1.48 -28.45
C PRO A 244 25.55 -1.05 -27.14
N ALA A 245 25.61 0.24 -26.80
CA ALA A 245 24.96 0.78 -25.60
C ALA A 245 23.44 0.56 -25.59
N LEU A 246 22.77 0.59 -26.76
CA LEU A 246 21.34 0.29 -26.86
C LEU A 246 21.04 -1.17 -26.50
N GLN A 247 21.93 -2.10 -26.89
CA GLN A 247 21.82 -3.50 -26.52
C GLN A 247 22.09 -3.73 -25.04
N SER A 248 23.05 -3.00 -24.46
CA SER A 248 23.34 -3.05 -23.02
C SER A 248 22.16 -2.57 -22.18
N ILE A 249 21.46 -1.49 -22.57
CA ILE A 249 20.27 -1.01 -21.87
C ILE A 249 19.19 -2.11 -21.78
N LEU A 250 18.96 -2.83 -22.87
CA LEU A 250 17.96 -3.92 -22.89
C LEU A 250 18.34 -5.11 -21.98
N GLN A 251 19.64 -5.36 -21.78
CA GLN A 251 20.13 -6.44 -20.92
C GLN A 251 20.22 -6.04 -19.44
N GLU A 252 20.43 -4.77 -19.15
CA GLU A 252 20.67 -4.26 -17.80
C GLU A 252 19.40 -3.86 -17.04
N VAL A 253 18.31 -3.51 -17.74
CA VAL A 253 17.05 -3.11 -17.10
C VAL A 253 16.29 -4.35 -16.60
N GLN A 254 16.62 -4.79 -15.38
CA GLN A 254 15.97 -5.93 -14.72
C GLN A 254 14.80 -5.54 -13.81
N SER A 255 14.73 -4.27 -13.38
CA SER A 255 13.63 -3.77 -12.55
C SER A 255 13.43 -2.27 -12.69
N PHE A 256 12.19 -1.80 -12.54
CA PHE A 256 11.83 -0.36 -12.52
C PHE A 256 12.03 0.30 -11.15
N GLY A 257 12.53 -0.45 -10.16
CA GLY A 257 12.70 0.00 -8.78
C GLY A 257 12.00 -0.91 -7.77
N HIS A 258 12.01 -0.49 -6.51
CA HIS A 258 11.41 -1.23 -5.40
C HIS A 258 10.52 -0.31 -4.57
N ILE A 259 9.30 -0.78 -4.26
CA ILE A 259 8.38 -0.09 -3.37
C ILE A 259 8.64 -0.56 -1.95
N SER A 260 9.13 0.33 -1.08
CA SER A 260 9.36 0.03 0.33
C SER A 260 8.16 0.44 1.19
N PHE A 261 7.60 -0.49 1.95
CA PHE A 261 6.54 -0.21 2.92
C PHE A 261 7.14 0.09 4.29
N LYS A 262 6.63 1.12 4.97
CA LYS A 262 6.99 1.42 6.36
C LYS A 262 5.75 1.31 7.23
N SER A 263 5.71 0.30 8.07
CA SER A 263 4.78 0.24 9.19
C SER A 263 5.39 0.98 10.38
N SER A 264 4.59 1.82 11.04
CA SER A 264 4.95 2.37 12.35
C SER A 264 4.01 1.77 13.40
N PRO A 265 4.54 1.33 14.56
CA PRO A 265 3.71 0.85 15.65
C PRO A 265 2.78 1.98 16.10
N HIS A 266 1.51 1.66 16.32
CA HIS A 266 0.54 2.68 16.70
C HIS A 266 0.57 2.95 18.20
N GLY A 267 0.45 4.23 18.55
CA GLY A 267 0.30 4.70 19.93
C GLY A 267 -1.10 4.48 20.50
N ILE A 268 -1.79 3.38 20.15
CA ILE A 268 -3.04 3.02 20.84
C ILE A 268 -2.64 2.53 22.23
N GLN A 269 -2.63 3.46 23.18
CA GLN A 269 -2.60 3.10 24.59
C GLN A 269 -4.02 2.65 24.94
N VAL A 270 -4.21 1.32 24.96
CA VAL A 270 -5.38 0.75 25.64
C VAL A 270 -5.21 1.13 27.11
N MET A 271 -5.96 2.14 27.55
CA MET A 271 -6.09 2.44 28.97
C MET A 271 -6.81 1.24 29.57
N THR A 272 -6.07 0.22 29.99
CA THR A 272 -6.63 -0.85 30.80
C THR A 272 -7.16 -0.17 32.06
N GLY A 273 -8.48 -0.06 32.16
CA GLY A 273 -9.16 0.37 33.36
C GLY A 273 -8.54 -0.35 34.55
N ARG A 274 -8.24 0.44 35.59
CA ARG A 274 -7.61 0.09 36.86
C ARG A 274 -7.64 -1.43 37.11
N LYS A 275 -6.51 -2.11 36.87
CA LYS A 275 -6.31 -3.50 37.32
C LYS A 275 -6.50 -3.67 38.84
N ASP A 276 -6.60 -2.55 39.54
CA ASP A 276 -6.67 -2.44 40.98
C ASP A 276 -8.10 -2.35 41.56
N GLN A 277 -9.20 -2.40 40.81
CA GLN A 277 -10.53 -2.30 41.47
C GLN A 277 -11.20 -3.63 41.83
N ALA A 278 -10.86 -4.73 41.16
CA ALA A 278 -11.27 -6.05 41.65
C ALA A 278 -10.36 -6.54 42.80
N GLN A 279 -9.16 -5.99 42.96
CA GLN A 279 -8.16 -6.46 43.92
C GLN A 279 -7.63 -5.41 44.90
N ASN A 280 -7.91 -4.11 44.76
CA ASN A 280 -7.43 -3.10 45.70
C ASN A 280 -8.53 -2.15 46.20
N LEU A 281 -8.82 -2.34 47.48
CA LEU A 281 -9.32 -1.36 48.43
C LEU A 281 -8.31 -0.20 48.72
N VAL A 282 -7.17 -0.01 48.00
CA VAL A 282 -6.18 1.09 48.26
C VAL A 282 -5.33 1.46 46.99
N PRO A 283 -4.92 2.74 46.73
CA PRO A 283 -4.39 3.20 45.42
C PRO A 283 -2.90 3.62 45.38
N VAL A 284 -2.20 3.49 44.22
CA VAL A 284 -1.13 4.41 43.72
C VAL A 284 -0.97 4.36 42.18
N PHE A 285 -0.69 5.51 41.54
CA PHE A 285 -0.55 5.80 40.08
C PHE A 285 0.86 5.58 39.48
N HIS A 286 1.03 5.71 38.15
CA HIS A 286 2.01 6.59 37.41
C HIS A 286 1.83 6.50 35.86
N SER A 287 2.19 7.57 35.12
CA SER A 287 1.99 7.82 33.66
C SER A 287 3.29 7.84 32.84
N ILE A 288 3.31 7.46 31.53
CA ILE A 288 4.37 7.88 30.56
C ILE A 288 3.90 8.03 29.07
N LYS A 289 4.31 9.19 28.52
CA LYS A 289 4.65 9.73 27.16
C LYS A 289 4.33 9.03 25.83
N GLN A 290 3.98 9.88 24.85
CA GLN A 290 3.82 9.60 23.41
C GLN A 290 5.10 9.91 22.58
N MET A 291 5.31 9.18 21.47
CA MET A 291 6.30 9.51 20.41
C MET A 291 5.63 9.58 19.02
N LYS A 292 6.17 10.44 18.14
CA LYS A 292 5.75 10.66 16.74
C LYS A 292 6.58 9.81 15.75
N PRO A 293 6.00 9.29 14.65
CA PRO A 293 6.75 8.57 13.62
C PRO A 293 7.26 9.48 12.48
N SER A 294 8.32 9.04 11.80
CA SER A 294 8.93 9.66 10.61
C SER A 294 9.07 8.67 9.45
N VAL A 295 8.83 9.12 8.22
CA VAL A 295 9.01 8.35 6.97
C VAL A 295 10.35 8.72 6.32
N LYS A 296 10.98 7.75 5.64
CA LYS A 296 12.24 7.97 4.86
C LYS A 296 12.09 7.26 3.52
N VAL A 297 12.39 7.92 2.42
CA VAL A 297 12.46 7.34 1.07
C VAL A 297 13.93 7.24 0.69
N THR A 298 14.33 6.11 0.08
CA THR A 298 15.69 5.91 -0.42
C THR A 298 15.62 5.62 -1.92
N LEU A 299 16.25 6.47 -2.72
CA LEU A 299 16.40 6.24 -4.16
C LEU A 299 17.75 5.55 -4.41
N ASN A 300 17.71 4.40 -5.08
CA ASN A 300 18.92 3.76 -5.59
C ASN A 300 19.26 4.38 -6.94
N VAL A 301 20.22 5.31 -6.94
CA VAL A 301 20.78 5.86 -8.18
C VAL A 301 21.91 4.94 -8.65
N PRO A 302 21.97 4.57 -9.95
CA PRO A 302 23.05 3.76 -10.51
C PRO A 302 24.42 4.38 -10.20
N LYS A 303 25.41 3.54 -9.87
CA LYS A 303 26.76 3.95 -9.44
C LYS A 303 27.59 4.66 -10.52
N SER A 304 27.06 4.88 -11.73
CA SER A 304 27.83 5.37 -12.87
C SER A 304 28.10 6.87 -12.85
N GLU A 305 27.35 7.68 -12.08
CA GLU A 305 27.62 9.12 -11.95
C GLU A 305 27.58 9.56 -10.48
N ARG A 306 28.67 10.16 -10.00
CA ARG A 306 28.83 10.62 -8.61
C ARG A 306 28.02 11.89 -8.37
N PHE A 307 26.71 11.76 -8.23
CA PHE A 307 25.88 12.84 -7.71
C PHE A 307 25.95 12.88 -6.19
N GLN A 308 26.22 14.05 -5.62
CA GLN A 308 26.07 14.30 -4.18
C GLN A 308 24.85 15.18 -3.94
N ILE A 309 24.06 14.82 -2.92
CA ILE A 309 22.99 15.65 -2.40
C ILE A 309 23.64 16.64 -1.43
N TYR A 310 23.58 17.93 -1.74
CA TYR A 310 24.21 18.98 -0.94
C TYR A 310 23.26 19.57 0.10
N ALA A 311 21.96 19.52 -0.16
CA ALA A 311 20.95 20.05 0.74
C ALA A 311 19.63 19.28 0.61
N CYS A 312 18.92 19.17 1.73
CA CYS A 312 17.56 18.68 1.82
C CYS A 312 16.77 19.67 2.66
N GLN A 313 15.70 20.23 2.09
CA GLN A 313 14.79 21.13 2.79
C GLN A 313 13.36 20.57 2.71
N ILE A 314 12.65 20.63 3.83
CA ILE A 314 11.22 20.27 3.92
C ILE A 314 10.43 21.57 3.79
N LEU A 315 9.57 21.64 2.77
CA LEU A 315 8.69 22.78 2.56
C LEU A 315 7.43 22.69 3.45
N PRO A 316 6.71 23.79 3.68
CA PRO A 316 5.52 23.82 4.56
C PRO A 316 4.39 22.89 4.13
N ASP A 317 4.34 22.52 2.85
CA ASP A 317 3.40 21.57 2.26
C ASP A 317 3.84 20.10 2.38
N SER A 318 4.91 19.83 3.15
CA SER A 318 5.53 18.51 3.32
C SER A 318 6.21 17.95 2.06
N THR A 319 6.48 18.80 1.07
CA THR A 319 7.27 18.42 -0.11
C THR A 319 8.77 18.49 0.22
N PHE A 320 9.54 17.50 -0.24
CA PHE A 320 11.00 17.48 -0.08
C PHE A 320 11.67 18.10 -1.30
N TYR A 321 12.53 19.09 -1.06
CA TYR A 321 13.38 19.68 -2.09
C TYR A 321 14.83 19.19 -1.90
N PHE A 322 15.40 18.60 -2.95
CA PHE A 322 16.79 18.12 -2.97
C PHE A 322 17.61 18.94 -3.96
N SER A 323 18.70 19.52 -3.49
CA SER A 323 19.71 20.13 -4.36
C SER A 323 20.78 19.10 -4.69
N ILE A 324 20.83 18.70 -5.96
CA ILE A 324 21.80 17.72 -6.50
C ILE A 324 22.77 18.48 -7.40
N GLY A 325 24.08 18.25 -7.21
CA GLY A 325 25.12 18.81 -8.08
C GLY A 325 26.09 17.74 -8.54
N GLN A 326 26.64 17.91 -9.75
CA GLN A 326 27.74 17.09 -10.24
C GLN A 326 29.03 17.49 -9.53
N ARG A 327 29.76 16.49 -9.03
CA ARG A 327 31.09 16.70 -8.46
C ARG A 327 32.06 16.79 -9.63
N ASN A 328 32.48 18.01 -9.99
CA ASN A 328 33.58 18.19 -10.94
C ASN A 328 34.83 17.54 -10.35
N ALA A 329 35.51 16.71 -11.16
CA ALA A 329 36.73 16.01 -10.78
C ALA A 329 37.90 16.99 -10.60
#